data_AF-A0A8T6RXH4-F1
#
_entry.id   AF-A0A8T6RXH4-F1
#
_cell.length_a   1.000
_cell.length_b   1.000
_cell.length_c   1.000
_cell.angle_alpha   90.00
_cell.angle_beta   90.00
_cell.angle_gamma   90.00
#
_symmetry.space_group_name_H-M   'P 1'
#
loop_
_entity.id
_entity.type
_entity.pdbx_description
1 polymer ?
#
loop_
_entity_poly.entity_id
_entity_poly.type
_entity_poly.pdbx_seq_one_letter_code
_entity_poly.pdbx_strand_id
1 'polypeptide(L)'
;LTPTRRLMNTLLLDGDIFLFEAAMASEKEVRWSEHLHTLHSTPQEVQGIVMRNVSRLAAKLEASKVIFCVSCPKEERFRPQVMPTYKSNRVDARKPLGYADA
;
A
#
# COMPACT_ATOMS: atom_id res chain seq x y z
N LEU A 1 -26.44 -9.83 34.35
CA LEU A 1 -26.27 -9.15 33.05
C LEU A 1 -25.08 -9.82 32.35
N THR A 2 -25.34 -10.69 31.39
CA THR A 2 -24.30 -11.39 30.63
C THR A 2 -23.66 -10.38 29.65
N PRO A 3 -22.33 -10.26 29.58
CA PRO A 3 -21.72 -9.45 28.54
C PRO A 3 -21.93 -10.17 27.22
N THR A 4 -22.77 -9.58 26.36
CA THR A 4 -22.87 -9.94 24.94
C THR A 4 -21.46 -9.83 24.37
N ARG A 5 -20.84 -10.96 24.04
CA ARG A 5 -19.54 -11.01 23.38
C ARG A 5 -19.67 -10.29 22.04
N ARG A 6 -19.34 -9.00 22.00
CA ARG A 6 -19.21 -8.24 20.75
C ARG A 6 -18.14 -8.96 19.95
N LEU A 7 -18.51 -9.58 18.84
CA LEU A 7 -17.53 -10.23 17.96
C LEU A 7 -16.58 -9.12 17.50
N MET A 8 -15.33 -9.23 17.95
CA MET A 8 -14.25 -8.31 17.67
C MET A 8 -13.83 -8.50 16.21
N ASN A 9 -14.16 -7.54 15.34
CA ASN A 9 -13.85 -7.62 13.93
C ASN A 9 -12.33 -7.60 13.71
N THR A 10 -11.85 -8.51 12.87
CA THR A 10 -10.46 -8.50 12.37
C THR A 10 -10.47 -8.02 10.92
N LEU A 11 -9.76 -6.92 10.66
CA LEU A 11 -9.62 -6.34 9.34
C LEU A 11 -8.36 -6.89 8.67
N LEU A 12 -8.52 -7.57 7.55
CA LEU A 12 -7.43 -8.02 6.67
C LEU A 12 -7.31 -7.03 5.51
N LEU A 13 -6.17 -6.38 5.38
CA LEU A 13 -5.91 -5.39 4.33
C LEU A 13 -4.87 -5.93 3.36
N ASP A 14 -5.14 -5.82 2.05
CA ASP A 14 -4.12 -5.96 1.02
C ASP A 14 -3.16 -4.77 1.16
N GLY A 15 -1.99 -5.02 1.71
CA GLY A 15 -1.04 -3.98 2.06
C GLY A 15 -0.35 -3.37 0.85
N ASP A 16 -0.13 -4.17 -0.21
CA ASP A 16 0.58 -3.71 -1.40
C ASP A 16 -0.21 -2.62 -2.11
N ILE A 17 -1.54 -2.75 -2.21
CA ILE A 17 -2.37 -1.72 -2.85
C ILE A 17 -2.43 -0.44 -2.02
N PHE A 18 -2.51 -0.54 -0.69
CA PHE A 18 -2.50 0.63 0.20
C PHE A 18 -1.18 1.40 0.11
N LEU A 19 -0.06 0.67 0.06
CA LEU A 19 1.27 1.26 -0.12
C LEU A 19 1.40 1.91 -1.50
N PHE A 20 0.92 1.24 -2.55
CA PHE A 20 0.97 1.77 -3.91
C PHE A 20 0.17 3.07 -4.05
N GLU A 21 -1.08 3.08 -3.57
CA GLU A 21 -1.94 4.27 -3.60
C GLU A 21 -1.38 5.41 -2.75
N ALA A 22 -0.84 5.10 -1.56
CA ALA A 22 -0.23 6.11 -0.70
C ALA A 22 1.03 6.72 -1.32
N ALA A 23 1.87 5.91 -1.94
CA ALA A 23 3.05 6.36 -2.67
C ALA A 23 2.67 7.26 -3.85
N MET A 24 1.72 6.84 -4.70
CA MET A 24 1.17 7.66 -5.78
C MET A 24 0.64 9.01 -5.26
N ALA A 25 -0.14 8.99 -4.19
CA ALA A 25 -0.74 10.20 -3.62
C ALA A 25 0.28 11.13 -2.96
N SER A 26 1.46 10.62 -2.61
CA SER A 26 2.56 11.41 -2.05
C SER A 26 3.46 12.05 -3.10
N GLU A 27 3.33 11.68 -4.38
CA GLU A 27 4.16 12.23 -5.44
C GLU A 27 3.80 13.70 -5.69
N LYS A 28 4.83 14.55 -5.69
CA LYS A 28 4.71 15.99 -5.93
C LYS A 28 5.60 16.37 -7.09
N GLU A 29 4.96 16.89 -8.13
CA GLU A 29 5.65 17.45 -9.27
C GLU A 29 6.06 18.90 -8.97
N VAL A 30 7.32 19.22 -9.20
CA VAL A 30 7.87 20.57 -9.07
C VAL A 30 8.47 20.97 -10.41
N ARG A 31 7.92 22.04 -10.99
CA ARG A 31 8.48 22.70 -12.16
C ARG A 31 9.45 23.79 -11.71
N TRP A 32 10.74 23.59 -11.96
CA TRP A 32 11.79 24.55 -11.59
C TRP A 32 12.01 25.60 -12.66
N SER A 33 11.84 25.22 -13.93
CA SER A 33 11.98 26.12 -15.09
C SER A 33 11.11 25.63 -16.25
N GLU A 34 11.20 26.29 -17.41
CA GLU A 34 10.46 25.89 -18.61
C GLU A 34 10.70 24.43 -19.00
N HIS A 35 11.94 23.96 -18.84
CA HIS A 35 12.42 22.65 -19.31
C HIS A 35 12.84 21.70 -18.19
N LEU A 36 12.67 22.06 -16.91
CA LEU A 36 13.08 21.24 -15.78
C LEU A 36 11.91 20.96 -14.84
N HIS A 37 11.57 19.68 -14.75
CA HIS A 37 10.60 19.14 -13.81
C HIS A 37 11.26 18.06 -12.97
N THR A 38 10.91 18.03 -11.68
CA THR A 38 11.27 16.93 -10.79
C THR A 38 10.01 16.37 -10.17
N LEU A 39 9.99 15.06 -9.99
CA LEU A 39 9.00 14.39 -9.18
C LEU A 39 9.68 13.96 -7.88
N HIS A 40 9.05 14.23 -6.74
CA HIS A 40 9.58 13.80 -5.44
C HIS A 40 8.47 13.27 -4.55
N SER A 41 8.83 12.42 -3.58
CA SER A 41 7.97 12.01 -2.48
C SER A 41 8.82 11.77 -1.24
N THR A 42 8.17 11.66 -0.06
CA THR A 42 8.87 11.32 1.18
C THR A 42 8.23 10.10 1.84
N PRO A 43 9.02 9.14 2.38
CA PRO A 43 8.48 7.97 3.07
C PRO A 43 7.53 8.32 4.23
N GLN A 44 7.78 9.43 4.91
CA GLN A 44 6.97 9.93 6.01
C GLN A 44 5.56 10.30 5.56
N GLU A 45 5.42 10.91 4.37
CA GLU A 45 4.10 11.23 3.80
C GLU A 45 3.34 9.96 3.42
N VAL A 46 4.02 8.99 2.79
CA VAL A 46 3.45 7.68 2.46
C VAL A 46 2.93 6.99 3.72
N GLN A 47 3.77 6.87 4.76
CA GLN A 47 3.39 6.27 6.03
C GLN A 47 2.21 7.00 6.67
N GLY A 48 2.22 8.34 6.65
CA GLY A 48 1.11 9.14 7.16
C GLY A 48 -0.21 8.86 6.44
N ILE A 49 -0.19 8.72 5.11
CA ILE A 49 -1.38 8.38 4.31
C ILE A 49 -1.89 6.98 4.67
N VAL A 50 -1.00 5.97 4.70
CA VAL A 50 -1.36 4.60 5.05
C VAL A 50 -1.99 4.53 6.44
N MET A 51 -1.34 5.11 7.45
CA MET A 51 -1.82 5.07 8.83
C MET A 51 -3.16 5.78 9.01
N ARG A 52 -3.38 6.92 8.33
CA ARG A 52 -4.70 7.58 8.34
C ARG A 52 -5.78 6.70 7.72
N ASN A 53 -5.49 6.05 6.60
CA ASN A 53 -6.43 5.17 5.92
C ASN A 53 -6.77 3.93 6.76
N VAL A 54 -5.75 3.29 7.34
CA VAL A 54 -5.92 2.13 8.22
C VAL A 54 -6.74 2.51 9.46
N SER A 55 -6.40 3.58 10.16
CA SER A 55 -7.13 4.03 11.35
C SER A 55 -8.59 4.38 11.04
N ARG A 56 -8.84 5.06 9.92
CA ARG A 56 -10.19 5.39 9.46
C ARG A 56 -11.02 4.13 9.20
N LEU A 57 -10.44 3.13 8.54
CA LEU A 57 -11.14 1.88 8.25
C LEU A 57 -11.37 1.03 9.50
N ALA A 58 -10.37 0.95 10.39
CA ALA A 58 -10.48 0.24 11.65
C ALA A 58 -11.61 0.83 12.51
N ALA A 59 -11.68 2.17 12.61
CA ALA A 59 -12.75 2.85 13.32
C ALA A 59 -14.13 2.62 12.67
N LYS A 60 -14.22 2.79 11.34
CA LYS A 60 -15.47 2.62 10.59
C LYS A 60 -16.04 1.21 10.67
N LEU A 61 -15.18 0.19 10.73
CA LEU A 61 -15.56 -1.22 10.73
C LEU A 61 -15.55 -1.83 12.14
N GLU A 62 -15.33 -1.01 13.17
CA GLU A 62 -15.24 -1.43 14.57
C GLU A 62 -14.24 -2.59 14.77
N ALA A 63 -13.13 -2.55 14.03
CA ALA A 63 -12.11 -3.59 14.05
C ALA A 63 -11.18 -3.39 15.25
N SER A 64 -11.05 -4.42 16.07
CA SER A 64 -10.11 -4.43 17.21
C SER A 64 -8.73 -4.97 16.83
N LYS A 65 -8.62 -5.58 15.64
CA LYS A 65 -7.38 -6.11 15.09
C LYS A 65 -7.30 -5.76 13.62
N VAL A 66 -6.14 -5.25 13.20
CA VAL A 66 -5.81 -5.05 11.79
C VAL A 66 -4.62 -5.92 11.45
N ILE A 67 -4.72 -6.65 10.35
CA ILE A 67 -3.63 -7.43 9.75
C ILE A 67 -3.38 -6.83 8.38
N PHE A 68 -2.19 -6.28 8.20
CA PHE A 68 -1.75 -5.67 6.96
C PHE A 68 -0.89 -6.67 6.19
N CYS A 69 -1.42 -7.19 5.08
CA CYS A 69 -0.82 -8.30 4.34
C CYS A 69 0.03 -7.75 3.19
N VAL A 70 1.36 -7.83 3.30
CA VAL A 70 2.28 -7.38 2.25
C VAL A 70 2.83 -8.58 1.48
N SER A 71 3.05 -8.42 0.17
CA SER A 71 3.74 -9.44 -0.62
C SER A 71 5.23 -9.41 -0.30
N CYS A 72 5.84 -10.58 -0.07
CA CYS A 72 7.28 -10.68 0.05
C CYS A 72 7.94 -10.62 -1.34
N PRO A 73 8.78 -9.61 -1.65
CA PRO A 73 9.42 -9.51 -2.97
C PRO A 73 10.55 -10.53 -3.16
N LYS A 74 11.10 -11.08 -2.06
CA LYS A 74 12.24 -12.00 -2.04
C LYS A 74 11.84 -13.48 -2.10
N GLU A 75 10.56 -13.79 -1.88
CA GLU A 75 10.07 -15.17 -1.91
C GLU A 75 9.69 -15.62 -3.30
N GLU A 76 9.86 -16.93 -3.54
CA GLU A 76 9.41 -17.55 -4.77
C GLU A 76 7.88 -17.50 -4.85
N ARG A 77 7.39 -16.97 -5.97
CA ARG A 77 5.95 -16.85 -6.21
C ARG A 77 5.47 -18.08 -6.96
N PHE A 78 4.45 -18.74 -6.40
CA PHE A 78 3.81 -19.91 -7.02
C PHE A 78 3.32 -19.65 -8.46
N ARG A 79 2.66 -18.52 -8.71
CA ARG A 79 1.98 -18.28 -10.01
C ARG A 79 2.95 -18.20 -11.21
N PRO A 80 4.07 -17.45 -11.15
CA PRO A 80 5.10 -17.48 -12.19
C PRO A 80 5.73 -18.87 -12.44
N GLN A 81 5.79 -19.75 -11.43
CA GLN A 81 6.27 -21.13 -11.61
C GLN A 81 5.32 -21.96 -12.49
N VAL A 82 4.02 -21.69 -12.42
CA VAL A 82 2.99 -22.37 -13.23
C VAL A 82 2.82 -21.72 -14.60
N MET A 83 2.81 -20.38 -14.66
CA MET A 83 2.64 -19.61 -15.89
C MET A 83 3.66 -18.45 -15.91
N PRO A 84 4.78 -18.59 -16.64
CA PRO A 84 5.85 -17.58 -16.66
C PRO A 84 5.40 -16.19 -17.10
N THR A 85 4.36 -16.10 -17.94
CA THR A 85 3.81 -14.82 -18.45
C THR A 85 2.83 -14.15 -17.48
N TYR A 86 2.55 -14.74 -16.32
CA TYR A 86 1.61 -14.18 -15.36
C TYR A 86 2.04 -12.78 -14.88
N LYS A 87 1.19 -11.77 -15.17
CA LYS A 87 1.40 -10.36 -14.83
C LYS A 87 2.71 -9.75 -15.38
N SER A 88 3.30 -10.33 -16.43
CA SER A 88 4.52 -9.79 -17.06
C SER A 88 4.33 -8.34 -17.56
N ASN A 89 3.11 -7.99 -17.97
CA ASN A 89 2.73 -6.64 -18.38
C ASN A 89 2.83 -5.56 -17.28
N ARG A 90 3.16 -5.94 -16.04
CA ARG A 90 3.34 -5.02 -14.91
C ARG A 90 4.80 -4.78 -14.56
N VAL A 91 5.73 -5.53 -15.14
CA VAL A 91 7.15 -5.50 -14.76
C VAL A 91 7.81 -4.19 -15.19
N ASP A 92 7.49 -3.71 -16.39
CA ASP A 92 8.10 -2.50 -16.96
C ASP A 92 7.35 -1.21 -16.60
N ALA A 93 6.22 -1.32 -15.90
CA ALA A 93 5.47 -0.15 -15.46
C ALA A 93 6.22 0.57 -14.33
N ARG A 94 6.43 1.88 -14.48
CA ARG A 94 7.02 2.72 -13.43
C ARG A 94 6.19 2.61 -12.15
N LYS A 95 6.87 2.32 -11.04
CA LYS A 95 6.30 2.40 -9.70
C LYS A 95 6.40 3.84 -9.16
N PRO A 96 5.45 4.30 -8.34
CA PRO A 96 5.56 5.60 -7.67
C PRO A 96 6.80 5.67 -6.77
N LEU A 97 7.31 6.88 -6.60
CA LEU A 97 8.39 7.17 -5.65
C LEU A 97 7.95 6.80 -4.23
N GLY A 98 8.84 6.13 -3.49
CA GLY A 98 8.56 5.67 -2.13
C GLY A 98 7.79 4.35 -2.04
N TYR A 99 7.49 3.69 -3.17
CA TYR A 99 6.92 2.32 -3.17
C TYR A 99 7.96 1.21 -3.36
N ALA A 100 9.00 1.44 -4.16
CA ALA A 100 10.01 0.43 -4.46
C ALA A 100 11.14 0.34 -3.40
N ASP A 101 11.28 1.35 -2.56
CA ASP A 101 12.27 1.43 -1.47
C ASP A 101 11.77 0.82 -0.15
N ALA A 102 10.55 0.26 -0.14
CA ALA A 102 9.93 -0.42 1.01
C ALA A 102 10.01 -1.95 0.88
#